data_AF-A0A7W8WEI4-F1
#
_entry.id   AF-A0A7W8WEI4-F1
#
_cell.length_a   1.000
_cell.length_b   1.000
_cell.length_c   1.000
_cell.angle_alpha   90.00
_cell.angle_beta   90.00
_cell.angle_gamma   90.00
#
_symmetry.space_group_name_H-M   'P 1'
#
loop_
_entity.id
_entity.type
_entity.pdbx_description
1 polymer ?
#
loop_
_entity_poly.entity_id
_entity_poly.type
_entity_poly.pdbx_seq_one_letter_code
_entity_poly.pdbx_strand_id
1 'polypeptide(L)' 'MLYVNPGSAGPRRFKLPVCAGTLTVEGARVGATFDPLLT' A
#
# COMPACT_ATOMS: atom_id res chain seq x y z
N MET A 1 -10.61 13.02 2.84
CA MET A 1 -9.44 12.67 1.99
C MET A 1 -8.81 11.40 2.55
N LEU A 2 -8.36 10.48 1.70
CA LEU A 2 -7.64 9.27 2.09
C LEU A 2 -6.15 9.42 1.75
N TYR A 3 -5.27 9.13 2.71
CA TYR A 3 -3.82 9.12 2.51
C TYR A 3 -3.29 7.71 2.73
N VAL A 4 -2.49 7.20 1.80
CA VAL A 4 -1.99 5.83 1.81
C VAL A 4 -0.49 5.80 1.52
N ASN A 5 0.25 5.02 2.30
CA ASN A 5 1.65 4.70 2.06
C ASN A 5 1.88 3.22 2.43
N PRO A 6 1.95 2.30 1.44
CA PRO A 6 2.19 0.88 1.69
C PRO A 6 3.63 0.55 2.13
N GLY A 7 4.54 1.53 2.13
CA GLY A 7 5.97 1.29 2.36
C GLY A 7 6.73 1.08 1.05
N SER A 8 7.67 0.14 1.04
CA SER A 8 8.51 -0.15 -0.14
C SER A 8 7.96 -1.34 -0.93
N ALA A 9 7.97 -1.26 -2.26
CA ALA A 9 7.69 -2.41 -3.12
C ALA A 9 8.94 -3.29 -3.38
N GLY A 10 10.06 -3.01 -2.72
CA GLY A 10 11.35 -3.67 -2.91
C GLY A 10 12.26 -3.54 -1.69
N PRO A 11 13.60 -3.64 -1.85
CA PRO A 11 14.54 -3.57 -0.74
C PRO A 11 14.30 -2.34 0.16
N ARG A 12 14.26 -2.56 1.48
CA ARG A 12 13.90 -1.53 2.45
C ARG A 12 14.90 -0.38 2.42
N ARG A 13 14.44 0.81 2.00
CA ARG A 13 15.19 2.06 2.17
C ARG A 13 15.02 2.68 3.56
N PHE A 14 13.99 2.27 4.31
CA PHE A 14 13.63 2.72 5.67
C PHE A 14 13.01 1.57 6.49
N LYS A 15 12.68 1.79 7.78
CA LYS A 15 11.97 0.79 8.63
C LYS A 15 10.54 0.45 8.18
N LEU A 16 10.10 0.97 7.04
CA LEU A 16 8.77 0.72 6.49
C LEU A 16 8.60 -0.76 6.09
N PRO A 17 7.36 -1.25 6.05
CA PRO A 17 7.04 -2.56 5.48
C PRO A 17 7.49 -2.68 4.02
N VAL A 18 7.76 -3.93 3.60
CA VAL A 18 7.84 -4.25 2.18
C VAL A 18 6.49 -4.80 1.77
N CYS A 19 5.66 -3.97 1.15
CA CYS A 19 4.30 -4.30 0.75
C CYS A 19 3.96 -3.66 -0.60
N ALA A 20 3.03 -4.29 -1.32
CA ALA A 20 2.27 -3.64 -2.37
C ALA A 20 0.98 -3.07 -1.77
N GLY A 21 0.52 -1.92 -2.29
CA GLY A 21 -0.78 -1.37 -1.94
C GLY A 21 -1.69 -1.33 -3.17
N THR A 22 -2.93 -1.75 -2.99
CA THR A 22 -3.97 -1.69 -4.02
C THR A 22 -4.97 -0.61 -3.63
N LEU A 23 -5.30 0.28 -4.57
CA LEU A 23 -6.33 1.30 -4.39
C LEU A 23 -7.47 1.02 -5.38
N THR A 24 -8.68 0.81 -4.85
CA THR A 24 -9.90 0.63 -5.66
C THR A 24 -10.72 1.92 -5.59
N VAL A 25 -11.05 2.48 -6.76
CA VAL A 25 -11.92 3.67 -6.89
C VAL A 25 -13.17 3.27 -7.65
N GLU A 26 -14.33 3.40 -7.01
CA GLU A 26 -15.65 3.05 -7.55
C GLU A 26 -16.63 4.20 -7.35
N GLY A 27 -16.79 5.04 -8.37
CA GLY A 27 -17.63 6.24 -8.28
C GLY A 27 -17.16 7.14 -7.14
N ALA A 28 -18.01 7.35 -6.14
CA ALA A 28 -17.69 8.16 -4.94
C ALA A 28 -17.01 7.38 -3.81
N ARG A 29 -16.75 6.07 -3.99
CA ARG A 29 -16.11 5.21 -2.99
C ARG A 29 -14.64 4.99 -3.33
N VAL A 30 -13.79 5.01 -2.31
CA VAL A 30 -12.38 4.66 -2.41
C VAL A 30 -12.03 3.70 -1.28
N GLY A 31 -11.29 2.63 -1.60
CA GLY A 31 -10.79 1.65 -0.65
C GLY A 31 -9.34 1.32 -0.94
N ALA A 32 -8.59 0.91 0.09
CA ALA A 32 -7.20 0.50 -0.05
C ALA A 32 -6.94 -0.80 0.71
N THR A 33 -6.11 -1.68 0.14
CA THR A 33 -5.60 -2.89 0.78
C THR A 33 -4.08 -2.93 0.66
N PHE A 34 -3.42 -3.70 1.53
CA PHE A 34 -1.97 -3.86 1.53
C PHE A 34 -1.61 -5.34 1.60
N ASP A 35 -0.73 -5.76 0.70
CA ASP A 35 -0.25 -7.14 0.59
C ASP A 35 1.24 -7.18 0.93
N PRO A 36 1.66 -7.90 1.99
CA PRO A 36 3.06 -8.09 2.31
C PRO A 36 3.79 -8.81 1.17
N LEU A 37 5.01 -8.37 0.87
CA LEU A 37 5.85 -8.97 -0.19
C LEU A 37 7.02 -9.78 0.37
N LEU A 38 7.17 -9.84 1.70
CA LEU A 38 8.12 -10.72 2.38
C LEU A 38 7.35 -11.85 3.03
N THR A 39 7.79 -13.08 2.77
CA THR A 39 7.25 -14.33 3.32
C THR A 39 7.67 -14.54 4.77
#